data_AF-A0A098EZ70-F1
#
_entry.id   AF-A0A098EZ70-F1
#
_cell.length_a   1.000
_cell.length_b   1.000
_cell.length_c   1.000
_cell.angle_alpha   90.00
_cell.angle_beta   90.00
_cell.angle_gamma   90.00
#
_symmetry.space_group_name_H-M   'P 1'
#
loop_
_entity.id
_entity.type
_entity.pdbx_description
1 polymer ?
#
loop_
_entity_poly.entity_id
_entity_poly.type
_entity_poly.pdbx_seq_one_letter_code
_entity_poly.pdbx_strand_id
1 'polypeptide(L)'
;MANIIFQFHATKSEIIEVVKNSQNLFDLYMFSAKLFPEFEYLLISKNEFEEKLSFINDSNMIFLLVSKPQDIMPNDYLDFVRINKNCLVFQLGRQNEKFLTESSIGTLADDKEALKVWQKVIKDYKKTMLKGAWIYNEMTELKVFNKNHYYSETAQKLYKEGAEIRQFVGGSNLYYLNQDL
;
A
#
# COMPACT_ATOMS: atom_id res chain seq x y z
N MET A 1 -6.89 7.75 -19.67
CA MET A 1 -6.27 7.65 -18.34
C MET A 1 -7.10 6.69 -17.52
N ALA A 2 -6.51 5.54 -17.16
CA ALA A 2 -7.15 4.58 -16.27
C ALA A 2 -6.72 4.88 -14.83
N ASN A 3 -7.68 4.77 -13.92
CA ASN A 3 -7.44 4.93 -12.49
C ASN A 3 -7.81 3.62 -11.79
N ILE A 4 -6.87 3.04 -11.07
CA ILE A 4 -7.12 1.90 -10.18
C ILE A 4 -6.64 2.32 -8.81
N ILE A 5 -7.55 2.40 -7.85
CA ILE A 5 -7.22 2.65 -6.44
C ILE A 5 -8.06 1.70 -5.61
N PHE A 6 -7.44 1.07 -4.61
CA PHE A 6 -8.20 0.49 -3.52
C PHE A 6 -7.42 0.58 -2.21
N GLN A 7 -8.19 0.60 -1.13
CA GLN A 7 -7.75 0.63 0.25
C GLN A 7 -7.89 -0.75 0.87
N PHE A 8 -6.99 -1.08 1.78
CA PHE A 8 -6.95 -2.39 2.44
C PHE A 8 -6.21 -2.33 3.77
N HIS A 9 -6.33 -3.39 4.58
CA HIS A 9 -5.50 -3.55 5.78
C HIS A 9 -4.56 -4.75 5.62
N ALA A 10 -3.27 -4.50 5.69
CA ALA A 10 -2.24 -5.54 5.73
C ALA A 10 -1.05 -5.01 6.51
N THR A 11 -0.25 -5.91 7.07
CA THR A 11 0.99 -5.51 7.74
C THR A 11 2.00 -4.98 6.74
N LYS A 12 2.94 -4.17 7.24
CA LYS A 12 3.99 -3.60 6.38
C LYS A 12 4.83 -4.69 5.72
N SER A 13 5.15 -5.75 6.47
CA SER A 13 5.94 -6.88 5.97
C SER A 13 5.25 -7.60 4.81
N GLU A 14 3.93 -7.83 4.88
CA GLU A 14 3.17 -8.43 3.77
C GLU A 14 3.20 -7.56 2.51
N ILE A 15 3.05 -6.23 2.68
CA ILE A 15 3.10 -5.30 1.55
C ILE A 15 4.50 -5.31 0.92
N ILE A 16 5.55 -5.28 1.74
CA ILE A 16 6.95 -5.31 1.29
C ILE A 16 7.26 -6.61 0.54
N GLU A 17 6.73 -7.74 1.00
CA GLU A 17 6.87 -9.02 0.30
C GLU A 17 6.20 -9.00 -1.08
N VAL A 18 4.98 -8.45 -1.18
CA VAL A 18 4.28 -8.29 -2.47
C VAL A 18 5.04 -7.36 -3.41
N VAL A 19 5.59 -6.26 -2.89
CA VAL A 19 6.45 -5.34 -3.64
C VAL A 19 7.68 -6.07 -4.17
N LYS A 20 8.41 -6.80 -3.32
CA LYS A 20 9.60 -7.58 -3.71
C LYS A 20 9.28 -8.60 -4.80
N ASN A 21 8.21 -9.37 -4.61
CA ASN A 21 7.79 -10.39 -5.55
C ASN A 21 7.39 -9.77 -6.90
N SER A 22 6.70 -8.63 -6.87
CA SER A 22 6.33 -7.89 -8.08
C SER A 22 7.55 -7.32 -8.79
N GLN A 23 8.50 -6.77 -8.04
CA GLN A 23 9.76 -6.24 -8.57
C GLN A 23 10.52 -7.32 -9.34
N ASN A 24 10.66 -8.50 -8.75
CA ASN A 24 11.37 -9.62 -9.37
C ASN A 24 10.62 -10.21 -10.56
N LEU A 25 9.30 -10.36 -10.46
CA LEU A 25 8.49 -11.00 -11.51
C LEU A 25 8.40 -10.16 -12.78
N PHE A 26 8.37 -8.83 -12.64
CA PHE A 26 8.17 -7.91 -13.77
C PHE A 26 9.39 -7.02 -14.06
N ASP A 27 10.54 -7.29 -13.43
CA ASP A 27 11.80 -6.53 -13.55
C ASP A 27 11.60 -5.02 -13.34
N LEU A 28 10.91 -4.65 -12.25
CA LEU A 28 10.50 -3.27 -11.99
C LEU A 28 11.59 -2.46 -11.29
N TYR A 29 11.56 -1.15 -11.51
CA TYR A 29 12.28 -0.20 -10.68
C TYR A 29 11.46 0.11 -9.42
N MET A 30 12.13 0.24 -8.28
CA MET A 30 11.49 0.54 -7.00
C MET A 30 12.04 1.85 -6.43
N PHE A 31 11.14 2.76 -6.07
CA PHE A 31 11.47 3.96 -5.33
C PHE A 31 10.75 3.93 -3.98
N SER A 32 11.48 4.07 -2.89
CA SER A 32 10.95 4.04 -1.52
C SER A 32 11.13 5.42 -0.89
N ALA A 33 10.12 5.92 -0.16
CA ALA A 33 10.16 7.26 0.41
C ALA A 33 9.65 7.33 1.86
N LYS A 34 10.38 8.09 2.69
CA LYS A 34 9.94 8.61 3.98
C LYS A 34 9.43 10.04 3.77
N LEU A 35 8.27 10.36 4.32
CA LEU A 35 7.62 11.67 4.15
C LEU A 35 7.79 12.59 5.37
N PHE A 36 8.21 12.03 6.51
CA PHE A 36 8.34 12.74 7.78
C PHE A 36 9.44 12.08 8.62
N PRO A 37 10.25 12.83 9.40
CA PRO A 37 10.21 14.29 9.58
C PRO A 37 10.74 15.09 8.38
N GLU A 38 11.64 14.51 7.60
CA GLU A 38 12.15 15.08 6.35
C GLU A 38 11.81 14.13 5.19
N PHE A 39 11.73 14.68 3.98
CA PHE A 39 11.54 13.87 2.78
C PHE A 39 12.86 13.18 2.43
N GLU A 40 12.89 11.86 2.56
CA GLU A 40 14.02 11.01 2.19
C GLU A 40 13.54 9.96 1.20
N TYR A 41 14.39 9.59 0.24
CA TYR A 41 14.05 8.53 -0.71
C TYR A 41 15.28 7.73 -1.14
N LEU A 42 15.02 6.50 -1.62
CA LEU A 42 16.00 5.65 -2.28
C LEU A 42 15.41 5.05 -3.55
N LEU A 43 16.19 5.07 -4.63
CA LEU A 43 16.01 4.18 -5.76
C LEU A 43 16.68 2.84 -5.41
N ILE A 44 15.93 1.75 -5.51
CA ILE A 44 16.34 0.43 -5.06
C ILE A 44 16.28 -0.51 -6.25
N SER A 45 17.44 -1.00 -6.69
CA SER A 45 17.48 -2.09 -7.66
C SER A 45 17.13 -3.43 -7.01
N LYS A 46 16.75 -4.42 -7.81
CA LYS A 46 16.40 -5.76 -7.34
C LYS A 46 17.50 -6.43 -6.49
N ASN A 47 18.77 -6.15 -6.80
CA ASN A 47 19.91 -6.75 -6.10
C ASN A 47 20.23 -6.03 -4.77
N GLU A 48 19.70 -4.82 -4.58
CA GLU A 48 19.93 -4.00 -3.38
C GLU A 48 18.78 -4.13 -2.37
N PHE A 49 17.71 -4.87 -2.71
CA PHE A 49 16.50 -4.93 -1.89
C PHE A 49 16.78 -5.31 -0.44
N GLU A 50 17.56 -6.38 -0.22
CA GLU A 50 17.91 -6.86 1.12
C GLU A 50 18.80 -5.88 1.87
N GLU A 51 19.76 -5.26 1.17
CA GLU A 51 20.66 -4.26 1.77
C GLU A 51 19.88 -3.02 2.23
N LYS A 52 18.84 -2.63 1.48
CA LYS A 52 18.02 -1.45 1.77
C LYS A 52 16.77 -1.76 2.59
N LEU A 53 16.59 -3.00 3.04
CA LEU A 53 15.36 -3.45 3.74
C LEU A 53 15.03 -2.59 4.96
N SER A 54 16.03 -2.13 5.71
CA SER A 54 15.83 -1.21 6.85
C SER A 54 15.13 0.08 6.41
N PHE A 55 15.60 0.71 5.33
CA PHE A 55 14.99 1.93 4.79
C PHE A 55 13.57 1.67 4.26
N ILE A 56 13.36 0.53 3.58
CA ILE A 56 12.04 0.12 3.08
C ILE A 56 11.05 -0.05 4.25
N ASN A 57 11.48 -0.71 5.33
CA ASN A 57 10.69 -0.91 6.54
C ASN A 57 10.33 0.39 7.25
N ASP A 58 11.09 1.46 7.07
CA ASP A 58 10.79 2.77 7.64
C ASP A 58 9.97 3.67 6.69
N SER A 59 9.87 3.32 5.41
CA SER A 59 9.24 4.15 4.38
C SER A 59 7.73 4.31 4.58
N ASN A 60 7.15 5.43 4.15
CA ASN A 60 5.70 5.67 4.16
C ASN A 60 5.07 5.34 2.81
N MET A 61 5.87 5.37 1.74
CA MET A 61 5.42 5.09 0.38
C MET A 61 6.43 4.26 -0.38
N ILE A 62 5.93 3.39 -1.24
CA ILE A 62 6.71 2.62 -2.21
C ILE A 62 6.09 2.84 -3.58
N PHE A 63 6.93 3.08 -4.57
CA PHE A 63 6.56 3.29 -5.96
C PHE A 63 7.24 2.22 -6.81
N LEU A 64 6.46 1.60 -7.70
CA LEU A 64 6.96 0.68 -8.71
C LEU A 64 6.83 1.30 -10.09
N LEU A 65 7.84 1.11 -10.93
CA LEU A 65 7.90 1.65 -12.28
C LEU A 65 8.32 0.57 -13.28
N VAL A 66 7.67 0.55 -14.44
CA VAL A 66 8.04 -0.33 -15.56
C VAL A 66 9.26 0.17 -16.34
N SER A 67 9.54 1.46 -16.27
CA SER A 67 10.65 2.12 -16.95
C SER A 67 11.60 2.76 -15.94
N LYS A 68 12.86 2.91 -16.32
CA LYS A 68 13.86 3.61 -15.50
C LYS A 68 13.30 4.99 -15.11
N PRO A 69 13.34 5.38 -13.83
CA PRO A 69 12.93 6.73 -13.43
C PRO A 69 13.84 7.77 -14.06
N GLN A 70 13.32 8.99 -14.26
CA GLN A 70 14.13 10.10 -14.72
C GLN A 70 15.15 10.49 -13.65
N ASP A 71 16.37 10.83 -14.08
CA ASP A 71 17.49 11.22 -13.22
C ASP A 71 17.31 12.68 -12.71
N ILE A 72 16.14 13.00 -12.18
CA ILE A 72 15.79 14.30 -11.56
C ILE A 72 15.52 14.04 -10.08
N MET A 73 16.19 14.77 -9.20
CA MET A 73 15.92 14.72 -7.77
C MET A 73 14.57 15.39 -7.46
N PRO A 74 13.55 14.64 -7.03
CA PRO A 74 12.27 15.23 -6.67
C PRO A 74 12.40 16.01 -5.35
N ASN A 75 11.71 17.15 -5.22
CA ASN A 75 11.65 17.88 -3.95
C ASN A 75 10.73 17.19 -2.93
N ASP A 76 9.70 16.49 -3.44
CA ASP A 76 8.75 15.72 -2.65
C ASP A 76 8.17 14.55 -3.49
N TYR A 77 7.28 13.77 -2.90
CA TYR A 77 6.67 12.64 -3.61
C TYR A 77 5.71 13.06 -4.75
N LEU A 78 5.11 14.25 -4.69
CA LEU A 78 4.22 14.74 -5.75
C LEU A 78 5.02 15.12 -6.99
N ASP A 79 6.16 15.77 -6.79
CA ASP A 79 7.17 16.03 -7.81
C ASP A 79 7.63 14.72 -8.44
N PHE A 80 7.92 13.69 -7.62
CA PHE A 80 8.29 12.37 -8.14
C PHE A 80 7.22 11.77 -9.04
N VAL A 81 5.95 11.75 -8.62
CA VAL A 81 4.83 11.21 -9.41
C VAL A 81 4.59 12.03 -10.69
N ARG A 82 4.76 13.35 -10.63
CA ARG A 82 4.60 14.25 -11.79
C ARG A 82 5.65 13.96 -12.87
N ILE A 83 6.90 13.74 -12.44
CA ILE A 83 8.04 13.44 -13.32
C ILE A 83 7.95 11.99 -13.83
N ASN A 84 7.65 11.05 -12.95
CA ASN A 84 7.63 9.62 -13.20
C ASN A 84 6.19 9.09 -13.24
N LYS A 85 5.52 9.42 -14.35
CA LYS A 85 4.15 8.97 -14.62
C LYS A 85 4.04 7.44 -14.71
N ASN A 86 2.81 6.94 -14.69
CA ASN A 86 2.52 5.51 -14.86
C ASN A 86 3.11 4.61 -13.75
N CYS A 87 3.39 5.16 -12.57
CA CYS A 87 3.84 4.38 -11.41
C CYS A 87 2.66 3.70 -10.69
N LEU A 88 2.95 2.57 -10.06
CA LEU A 88 2.07 1.97 -9.04
C LEU A 88 2.57 2.41 -7.67
N VAL A 89 1.69 3.02 -6.90
CA VAL A 89 2.00 3.59 -5.59
C VAL A 89 1.36 2.73 -4.52
N PHE A 90 2.17 2.32 -3.54
CA PHE A 90 1.72 1.78 -2.26
C PHE A 90 1.92 2.86 -1.20
N GLN A 91 0.83 3.28 -0.57
CA GLN A 91 0.89 4.07 0.66
C GLN A 91 0.75 3.13 1.84
N LEU A 92 1.77 3.12 2.70
CA LEU A 92 1.89 2.13 3.77
C LEU A 92 1.21 2.64 5.04
N GLY A 93 0.25 1.86 5.51
CA GLY A 93 -0.37 2.04 6.82
C GLY A 93 0.66 1.92 7.94
N ARG A 94 0.39 2.63 9.03
CA ARG A 94 1.07 2.49 10.32
C ARG A 94 0.58 1.24 11.03
N GLN A 95 1.50 0.59 11.74
CA GLN A 95 1.20 -0.54 12.61
C GLN A 95 1.95 -0.40 13.94
N ASN A 96 1.33 -0.86 15.01
CA ASN A 96 1.97 -1.22 16.27
C ASN A 96 1.11 -2.29 16.97
N GLU A 97 1.46 -2.64 18.21
CA GLU A 97 0.76 -3.65 18.99
C GLU A 97 -0.74 -3.35 19.22
N LYS A 98 -1.12 -2.07 19.21
CA LYS A 98 -2.49 -1.63 19.52
C LYS A 98 -3.34 -1.40 18.28
N PHE A 99 -2.74 -1.07 17.15
CA PHE A 99 -3.51 -0.76 15.95
C PHE A 99 -2.78 -1.09 14.65
N LEU A 100 -3.59 -1.33 13.62
CA LEU A 100 -3.20 -1.35 12.22
C LEU A 100 -4.05 -0.33 11.46
N THR A 101 -3.41 0.57 10.74
CA THR A 101 -4.10 1.54 9.89
C THR A 101 -4.13 1.09 8.43
N GLU A 102 -5.14 1.55 7.71
CA GLU A 102 -5.36 1.28 6.31
C GLU A 102 -4.14 1.63 5.44
N SER A 103 -3.83 0.77 4.48
CA SER A 103 -2.89 1.03 3.40
C SER A 103 -3.67 1.26 2.11
N SER A 104 -3.04 1.88 1.12
CA SER A 104 -3.64 2.01 -0.21
C SER A 104 -2.66 1.59 -1.28
N ILE A 105 -3.21 1.13 -2.40
CA ILE A 105 -2.46 0.91 -3.63
C ILE A 105 -3.23 1.54 -4.78
N GLY A 106 -2.50 2.24 -5.65
CA GLY A 106 -3.12 2.78 -6.85
C GLY A 106 -2.17 3.31 -7.89
N THR A 107 -2.73 3.60 -9.06
CA THR A 107 -1.99 4.11 -10.20
C THR A 107 -2.88 5.04 -11.02
N LEU A 108 -2.27 6.10 -11.56
CA LEU A 108 -2.81 6.90 -12.64
C LEU A 108 -1.95 6.62 -13.86
N ALA A 109 -2.44 5.76 -14.75
CA ALA A 109 -1.71 5.34 -15.92
C ALA A 109 -2.45 5.69 -17.22
N ASP A 110 -1.75 6.27 -18.17
CA ASP A 110 -2.16 6.43 -19.56
C ASP A 110 -1.46 5.43 -20.49
N ASP A 111 -0.30 4.90 -20.07
CA ASP A 111 0.40 3.85 -20.79
C ASP A 111 -0.28 2.48 -20.63
N LYS A 112 -0.51 1.81 -21.76
CA LYS A 112 -1.24 0.54 -21.81
C LYS A 112 -0.43 -0.62 -21.25
N GLU A 113 0.89 -0.62 -21.42
CA GLU A 113 1.72 -1.73 -20.94
C GLU A 113 1.91 -1.66 -19.43
N ALA A 114 2.18 -0.47 -18.88
CA ALA A 114 2.19 -0.23 -17.45
C ALA A 114 0.86 -0.64 -16.80
N LEU A 115 -0.27 -0.25 -17.40
CA LEU A 115 -1.59 -0.60 -16.89
C LEU A 115 -1.82 -2.12 -16.82
N LYS A 116 -1.37 -2.90 -17.82
CA LYS A 116 -1.48 -4.37 -17.78
C LYS A 116 -0.68 -4.97 -16.62
N VAL A 117 0.54 -4.49 -16.39
CA VAL A 117 1.39 -4.92 -15.27
C VAL A 117 0.70 -4.60 -13.94
N TRP A 118 0.21 -3.36 -13.77
CA TRP A 118 -0.47 -2.94 -12.55
C TRP A 118 -1.77 -3.70 -12.28
N GLN A 119 -2.56 -3.96 -13.32
CA GLN A 119 -3.73 -4.83 -13.21
C GLN A 119 -3.37 -6.24 -12.75
N LYS A 120 -2.25 -6.80 -13.23
CA LYS A 120 -1.79 -8.12 -12.81
C LYS A 120 -1.34 -8.12 -11.35
N VAL A 121 -0.49 -7.17 -10.96
CA VAL A 121 -0.02 -7.00 -9.56
C VAL A 121 -1.21 -6.87 -8.61
N ILE A 122 -2.14 -5.95 -8.91
CA ILE A 122 -3.33 -5.72 -8.07
C ILE A 122 -4.23 -6.96 -8.02
N LYS A 123 -4.45 -7.62 -9.16
CA LYS A 123 -5.28 -8.82 -9.23
C LYS A 123 -4.69 -9.95 -8.42
N ASP A 124 -3.38 -10.17 -8.51
CA ASP A 124 -2.72 -11.23 -7.76
C ASP A 124 -2.70 -10.92 -6.27
N TYR A 125 -2.41 -9.66 -5.89
CA TYR A 125 -2.44 -9.28 -4.48
C TYR A 125 -3.84 -9.45 -3.88
N LYS A 126 -4.90 -9.03 -4.58
CA LYS A 126 -6.28 -9.23 -4.12
C LYS A 126 -6.67 -10.69 -3.91
N LYS A 127 -6.04 -11.65 -4.59
CA LYS A 127 -6.33 -13.08 -4.40
C LYS A 127 -5.79 -13.61 -3.08
N THR A 128 -4.79 -12.96 -2.49
CA THR A 128 -4.23 -13.35 -1.19
C THR A 128 -4.96 -12.69 -0.02
N MET A 129 -6.02 -11.93 -0.29
CA MET A 129 -6.73 -11.13 0.70
C MET A 129 -8.14 -11.65 0.94
N LEU A 130 -8.57 -11.49 2.18
CA LEU A 130 -9.95 -11.62 2.60
C LEU A 130 -10.74 -10.36 2.21
N LYS A 131 -12.07 -10.48 2.23
CA LYS A 131 -12.97 -9.42 1.75
C LYS A 131 -14.19 -9.28 2.65
N GLY A 132 -14.64 -8.05 2.87
CA GLY A 132 -15.83 -7.72 3.65
C GLY A 132 -15.52 -7.34 5.10
N ALA A 133 -15.92 -6.14 5.52
CA ALA A 133 -15.78 -5.68 6.90
C ALA A 133 -16.93 -4.76 7.29
N TRP A 134 -17.28 -4.74 8.57
CA TRP A 134 -18.14 -3.69 9.12
C TRP A 134 -17.30 -2.46 9.43
N ILE A 135 -17.78 -1.29 9.01
CA ILE A 135 -17.19 0.00 9.32
C ILE A 135 -18.11 0.66 10.34
N TYR A 136 -17.57 1.01 11.50
CA TYR A 136 -18.24 1.79 12.52
C TYR A 136 -17.60 3.16 12.60
N ASN A 137 -18.41 4.21 12.51
CA ASN A 137 -17.96 5.57 12.72
C ASN A 137 -18.26 5.98 14.16
N GLU A 138 -17.24 6.17 14.98
CA GLU A 138 -17.40 6.45 16.41
C GLU A 138 -18.06 7.80 16.71
N MET A 139 -18.02 8.78 15.79
CA MET A 139 -18.67 10.09 15.99
C MET A 139 -20.17 10.08 15.68
N THR A 140 -20.57 9.28 14.69
CA THR A 140 -21.96 9.24 14.22
C THR A 140 -22.70 7.98 14.68
N GLU A 141 -21.98 7.06 15.32
CA GLU A 141 -22.44 5.73 15.74
C GLU A 141 -22.99 4.88 14.58
N LEU A 142 -22.74 5.29 13.33
CA LEU A 142 -23.20 4.60 12.15
C LEU A 142 -22.36 3.35 11.90
N LYS A 143 -23.04 2.21 11.68
CA LYS A 143 -22.41 0.93 11.31
C LYS A 143 -22.87 0.50 9.91
N VAL A 144 -21.93 0.34 8.98
CA VAL A 144 -22.21 -0.07 7.60
C VAL A 144 -21.32 -1.24 7.19
N PHE A 145 -21.90 -2.24 6.53
CA PHE A 145 -21.12 -3.33 5.96
C PHE A 145 -20.52 -2.94 4.60
N ASN A 146 -19.20 -2.96 4.51
CA ASN A 146 -18.50 -2.76 3.25
C ASN A 146 -18.03 -4.11 2.68
N LYS A 147 -18.83 -4.70 1.80
CA LYS A 147 -18.51 -5.95 1.09
C LYS A 147 -17.28 -5.86 0.19
N ASN A 148 -16.78 -4.66 -0.09
CA ASN A 148 -15.65 -4.39 -0.98
C ASN A 148 -14.35 -4.02 -0.27
N HIS A 149 -14.35 -4.02 1.07
CA HIS A 149 -13.13 -3.83 1.84
C HIS A 149 -12.23 -5.06 1.78
N TYR A 150 -10.93 -4.86 1.58
CA TYR A 150 -9.94 -5.94 1.56
C TYR A 150 -9.05 -5.89 2.80
N TYR A 151 -8.63 -7.06 3.27
CA TYR A 151 -7.66 -7.17 4.37
C TYR A 151 -6.92 -8.50 4.30
N SER A 152 -5.69 -8.55 4.82
CA SER A 152 -4.89 -9.78 4.85
C SER A 152 -5.33 -10.71 5.99
N GLU A 153 -4.92 -11.98 5.92
CA GLU A 153 -5.10 -12.92 7.04
C GLU A 153 -4.38 -12.44 8.30
N THR A 154 -3.20 -11.85 8.15
CA THR A 154 -2.45 -11.29 9.28
C THR A 154 -3.19 -10.12 9.93
N ALA A 155 -3.82 -9.25 9.13
CA ALA A 155 -4.68 -8.18 9.67
C ALA A 155 -5.87 -8.75 10.45
N GLN A 156 -6.50 -9.82 9.97
CA GLN A 156 -7.56 -10.51 10.71
C GLN A 156 -7.04 -11.11 12.03
N LYS A 157 -5.85 -11.72 12.01
CA LYS A 157 -5.21 -12.27 13.20
C LYS A 157 -4.96 -11.18 14.24
N LEU A 158 -4.35 -10.06 13.84
CA LEU A 158 -4.10 -8.92 14.73
C LEU A 158 -5.40 -8.38 15.33
N TYR A 159 -6.46 -8.29 14.52
CA TYR A 159 -7.79 -7.91 15.02
C TYR A 159 -8.32 -8.87 16.10
N LYS A 160 -8.21 -10.19 15.87
CA LYS A 160 -8.60 -11.22 16.85
C LYS A 160 -7.76 -11.17 18.12
N GLU A 161 -6.51 -10.72 18.03
CA GLU A 161 -5.60 -10.48 19.16
C GLU A 161 -5.88 -9.16 19.89
N GLY A 162 -6.85 -8.37 19.41
CA GLY A 162 -7.32 -7.15 20.07
C GLY A 162 -6.78 -5.85 19.48
N ALA A 163 -6.02 -5.89 18.37
CA ALA A 163 -5.58 -4.68 17.69
C ALA A 163 -6.77 -3.97 17.01
N GLU A 164 -6.81 -2.65 17.14
CA GLU A 164 -7.78 -1.83 16.43
C GLU A 164 -7.42 -1.71 14.95
N ILE A 165 -8.39 -1.93 14.08
CA ILE A 165 -8.23 -1.78 12.64
C ILE A 165 -8.86 -0.45 12.24
N ARG A 166 -8.03 0.49 11.79
CA ARG A 166 -8.39 1.91 11.69
C ARG A 166 -8.19 2.43 10.28
N GLN A 167 -8.98 3.43 9.89
CA GLN A 167 -8.65 4.19 8.68
C GLN A 167 -7.24 4.84 8.76
N PHE A 168 -6.67 5.17 7.60
CA PHE A 168 -5.27 5.60 7.47
C PHE A 168 -4.87 6.75 8.43
N VAL A 169 -5.63 7.85 8.46
CA VAL A 169 -5.37 9.00 9.36
C VAL A 169 -6.68 9.73 9.71
N GLY A 170 -6.76 10.27 10.93
CA GLY A 170 -7.53 11.48 11.25
C GLY A 170 -9.05 11.36 11.26
N GLY A 171 -9.61 10.17 11.27
CA GLY A 171 -11.04 10.00 11.37
C GLY A 171 -11.43 8.78 12.17
N SER A 172 -12.73 8.68 12.39
CA SER A 172 -13.33 7.91 13.47
C SER A 172 -13.85 6.56 13.02
N ASN A 173 -13.37 6.05 11.87
CA ASN A 173 -13.80 4.77 11.35
C ASN A 173 -12.94 3.63 11.90
N LEU A 174 -13.59 2.70 12.59
CA LEU A 174 -13.07 1.41 13.01
C LEU A 174 -13.62 0.32 12.08
N TYR A 175 -12.76 -0.64 11.75
CA TYR A 175 -13.09 -1.79 10.92
C TYR A 175 -13.17 -3.05 11.79
N TYR A 176 -14.30 -3.76 11.71
CA TYR A 176 -14.50 -5.04 12.38
C TYR A 176 -14.33 -6.12 11.32
N LEU A 177 -13.20 -6.83 11.38
CA LEU A 177 -12.80 -7.80 10.38
C LEU A 177 -13.41 -9.17 10.69
N ASN A 178 -14.27 -9.64 9.77
CA ASN A 178 -14.91 -10.96 9.82
C ASN A 178 -15.37 -11.41 11.22
N GLN A 179 -16.19 -10.59 11.88
CA GLN A 179 -17.06 -11.11 12.91
C GLN A 179 -18.05 -12.04 12.19
N ASP A 180 -18.05 -13.32 12.55
CA ASP A 180 -18.82 -14.42 11.95
C ASP A 180 -20.05 -13.91 11.18
N LEU A 181 -19.98 -13.99 9.84
CA LEU A 181 -21.12 -13.79 8.94
C LEU A 181 -21.95 -15.07 8.87
#